data_AF-A0A3B9X3S8-F1
#
_entry.id   AF-A0A3B9X3S8-F1
#
_cell.length_a   1.000
_cell.length_b   1.000
_cell.length_c   1.000
_cell.angle_alpha   90.00
_cell.angle_beta   90.00
_cell.angle_gamma   90.00
#
_symmetry.space_group_name_H-M   'P 1'
#
loop_
_entity.id
_entity.type
_entity.pdbx_description
1 polymer ?
#
loop_
_entity_poly.entity_id
_entity_poly.type
_entity_poly.pdbx_seq_one_letter_code
_entity_poly.pdbx_strand_id
1 'polypeptide(L)'
;MVKRIGLGLASLLSFISLSAVALPERVGDFALLDTDGEFHQLSRYRNKEAVILMSYDSSCMAIDSALSSIKSLQMDWEAQGFVFALIDSSPMTETAALRASKQTANLPFPLLIDDGQLVSESLGLTKVGEIAVLDPERLSLLYRGGFSPKLALSLASEMSGGADETVVAMAGGCEINYPMREQHARTAPDYSSDVAPIIAEQCAACHREGGIGPFAMDSHLMIKGWSPMIREVLLTKRMPPMQVDPSVGHFNNASYISDADMQTLVHWIDAGAPRGAGSRDPLAELDFPDRNTWQLGEPDYIIKAPKMEVPATGVMDYIDIDVELPFAEDKWVRAVQFIPGDESVLHHLLAYVTAPAETFDGGESDTRSIARRFLEGYAPGKIDAMTFPENTGVLIPKDHKLSMQFHFTTNGKATSDETTIGLYMYDEPPTHENFTRSVGTSFKIPAYEQNHELTSQYVFEEDVVVTGLRAHMHFRGKDMKFSAETPDGESRDLLSVPNYSYAWQPTYALDEPAYLPAGTKVFVTGAFDNSEFNPANPDPSKDITFGLQSWDEMFIGYWTYHAADSSK
;
A
#
# COMPACT_ATOMS: atom_id res chain seq x y z
N MET A 1 -89.08 -22.49 11.34
CA MET A 1 -88.41 -23.76 11.71
C MET A 1 -87.03 -23.75 11.08
N VAL A 2 -86.02 -24.27 11.77
CA VAL A 2 -84.57 -24.32 11.45
C VAL A 2 -83.74 -23.10 11.95
N LYS A 3 -83.31 -23.23 13.21
CA LYS A 3 -82.14 -22.59 13.82
C LYS A 3 -80.87 -23.04 13.07
N ARG A 4 -79.90 -22.14 12.88
CA ARG A 4 -78.49 -22.52 12.73
C ARG A 4 -77.65 -21.77 13.76
N ILE A 5 -77.03 -22.56 14.61
CA ILE A 5 -76.06 -22.21 15.65
C ILE A 5 -74.71 -22.11 14.95
N GLY A 6 -74.06 -20.94 15.03
CA GLY A 6 -72.66 -20.76 14.64
C GLY A 6 -71.80 -20.78 15.89
N LEU A 7 -71.06 -21.86 16.08
CA LEU A 7 -70.08 -22.05 17.16
C LEU A 7 -68.88 -21.12 16.91
N GLY A 8 -68.55 -20.28 17.88
CA GLY A 8 -67.32 -19.49 17.88
C GLY A 8 -66.11 -20.36 18.22
N LEU A 9 -65.09 -20.34 17.36
CA LEU A 9 -63.76 -20.86 17.65
C LEU A 9 -62.82 -19.66 17.78
N ALA A 10 -62.52 -19.26 19.02
CA ALA A 10 -61.49 -18.26 19.30
C ALA A 10 -60.13 -18.96 19.32
N SER A 11 -59.35 -18.81 18.25
CA SER A 11 -57.95 -19.23 18.25
C SER A 11 -57.11 -18.20 19.02
N LEU A 12 -56.65 -18.58 20.21
CA LEU A 12 -55.53 -17.90 20.88
C LEU A 12 -54.26 -18.12 20.03
N LEU A 13 -53.82 -17.09 19.33
CA LEU A 13 -52.46 -17.00 18.81
C LEU A 13 -51.54 -16.61 19.97
N SER A 14 -50.86 -17.59 20.54
CA SER A 14 -49.70 -17.36 21.41
C SER A 14 -48.60 -16.72 20.57
N PHE A 15 -48.33 -15.43 20.78
CA PHE A 15 -47.13 -14.78 20.29
C PHE A 15 -45.93 -15.39 21.03
N ILE A 16 -45.22 -16.29 20.36
CA ILE A 16 -43.88 -16.67 20.76
C ILE A 16 -43.00 -15.47 20.38
N SER A 17 -42.60 -14.68 21.38
CA SER A 17 -41.54 -13.69 21.23
C SER A 17 -40.24 -14.46 20.99
N LEU A 18 -39.85 -14.65 19.73
CA LEU A 18 -38.45 -14.93 19.42
C LEU A 18 -37.69 -13.67 19.83
N SER A 19 -36.91 -13.76 20.91
CA SER A 19 -35.83 -12.81 21.15
C SER A 19 -34.91 -12.90 19.94
N ALA A 20 -34.94 -11.90 19.08
CA ALA A 20 -33.93 -11.76 18.05
C ALA A 20 -32.61 -11.50 18.80
N VAL A 21 -31.72 -12.49 18.82
CA VAL A 21 -30.34 -12.28 19.25
C VAL A 21 -29.73 -11.36 18.19
N ALA A 22 -29.44 -10.13 18.58
CA ALA A 22 -28.79 -9.17 17.69
C ALA A 22 -27.33 -9.61 17.56
N LEU A 23 -26.96 -10.10 16.38
CA LEU A 23 -25.56 -10.43 16.08
C LEU A 23 -24.66 -9.21 16.31
N PRO A 24 -23.36 -9.39 16.56
CA PRO A 24 -22.43 -8.29 16.69
C PRO A 24 -22.46 -7.40 15.44
N GLU A 25 -22.44 -6.09 15.65
CA GLU A 25 -22.36 -5.08 14.60
C GLU A 25 -21.08 -5.30 13.78
N ARG A 26 -21.24 -5.46 12.47
CA ARG A 26 -20.11 -5.63 11.56
C ARG A 26 -19.50 -4.26 11.26
N VAL A 27 -18.22 -4.08 11.57
CA VAL A 27 -17.48 -2.83 11.30
C VAL A 27 -16.69 -2.91 10.00
N GLY A 28 -16.43 -4.11 9.49
CA GLY A 28 -15.55 -4.32 8.35
C GLY A 28 -14.08 -4.23 8.75
N ASP A 29 -13.20 -4.27 7.76
CA ASP A 29 -11.76 -4.12 7.98
C ASP A 29 -11.34 -2.68 7.72
N PHE A 30 -10.29 -2.24 8.40
CA PHE A 30 -9.69 -0.91 8.24
C PHE A 30 -8.21 -0.96 8.60
N ALA A 31 -7.46 0.03 8.12
CA ALA A 31 -6.06 0.17 8.44
C ALA A 31 -5.65 1.63 8.67
N LEU A 32 -4.75 1.83 9.62
CA LEU A 32 -4.17 3.12 9.98
C LEU A 32 -2.66 2.96 10.20
N LEU A 33 -1.91 4.03 9.93
CA LEU A 33 -0.54 4.14 10.41
C LEU A 33 -0.56 4.63 11.85
N ASP A 34 0.39 4.22 12.66
CA ASP A 34 0.64 4.86 13.94
C ASP A 34 1.68 5.99 13.85
N THR A 35 1.88 6.72 14.94
CA THR A 35 2.86 7.82 14.99
C THR A 35 4.31 7.38 14.74
N ASP A 36 4.63 6.10 14.80
CA ASP A 36 5.97 5.57 14.55
C ASP A 36 6.12 5.03 13.11
N GLY A 37 5.04 5.08 12.34
CA GLY A 37 4.98 4.64 10.94
C GLY A 37 4.62 3.16 10.78
N GLU A 38 4.21 2.47 11.85
CA GLU A 38 3.78 1.07 11.76
C GLU A 38 2.38 0.96 11.14
N PHE A 39 2.17 -0.04 10.30
CA PHE A 39 0.87 -0.31 9.67
C PHE A 39 0.01 -1.26 10.50
N HIS A 40 -1.14 -0.77 10.94
CA HIS A 40 -2.11 -1.52 11.72
C HIS A 40 -3.36 -1.77 10.90
N GLN A 41 -3.70 -3.03 10.64
CA GLN A 41 -4.94 -3.44 9.98
C GLN A 41 -5.68 -4.43 10.88
N LEU A 42 -6.98 -4.25 11.07
CA LEU A 42 -7.77 -5.06 12.02
C LEU A 42 -7.63 -6.56 11.72
N SER A 43 -7.76 -6.96 10.45
CA SER A 43 -7.64 -8.38 10.05
C SER A 43 -6.26 -9.00 10.25
N ARG A 44 -5.18 -8.20 10.40
CA ARG A 44 -3.84 -8.70 10.73
C ARG A 44 -3.71 -9.16 12.19
N TYR A 45 -4.67 -8.76 13.03
CA TYR A 45 -4.76 -9.18 14.43
C TYR A 45 -5.56 -10.45 14.64
N ARG A 46 -5.91 -11.22 13.59
CA ARG A 46 -6.73 -12.44 13.70
C ARG A 46 -6.14 -13.55 14.58
N ASN A 47 -4.88 -13.43 15.00
CA ASN A 47 -4.23 -14.31 15.98
C ASN A 47 -4.35 -13.81 17.42
N LYS A 48 -5.08 -12.72 17.64
CA LYS A 48 -5.36 -12.10 18.93
C LYS A 48 -6.81 -12.32 19.31
N GLU A 49 -7.09 -12.24 20.60
CA GLU A 49 -8.43 -12.42 21.14
C GLU A 49 -9.34 -11.26 20.74
N ALA A 50 -8.88 -10.03 20.96
CA ALA A 50 -9.55 -8.82 20.47
C ALA A 50 -8.57 -7.64 20.42
N VAL A 51 -8.95 -6.62 19.63
CA VAL A 51 -8.29 -5.32 19.61
C VAL A 51 -9.09 -4.33 20.46
N ILE A 52 -8.44 -3.74 21.47
CA ILE A 52 -8.99 -2.69 22.32
C ILE A 52 -8.49 -1.35 21.79
N LEU A 53 -9.40 -0.57 21.21
CA LEU A 53 -9.09 0.74 20.66
C LEU A 53 -9.75 1.83 21.49
N MET A 54 -8.96 2.79 21.99
CA MET A 54 -9.50 3.93 22.74
C MET A 54 -9.32 5.23 21.97
N SER A 55 -10.37 6.03 21.85
CA SER A 55 -10.27 7.39 21.31
C SER A 55 -9.36 8.26 22.17
N TYR A 56 -8.50 9.00 21.51
CA TYR A 56 -7.49 9.86 22.09
C TYR A 56 -7.61 11.28 21.51
N ASP A 57 -7.41 12.26 22.38
CA ASP A 57 -7.19 13.67 22.03
C ASP A 57 -6.40 14.27 23.20
N SER A 58 -5.19 14.76 22.92
CA SER A 58 -4.29 15.31 23.94
C SER A 58 -4.80 16.62 24.55
N SER A 59 -5.75 17.30 23.90
CA SER A 59 -6.37 18.53 24.38
C SER A 59 -7.50 18.28 25.38
N CYS A 60 -8.02 17.05 25.46
CA CYS A 60 -9.14 16.74 26.34
C CYS A 60 -8.71 16.60 27.81
N MET A 61 -9.32 17.39 28.69
CA MET A 61 -9.03 17.36 30.14
C MET A 61 -9.27 16.00 30.81
N ALA A 62 -10.07 15.12 30.19
CA ALA A 62 -10.39 13.79 30.73
C ALA A 62 -9.37 12.71 30.31
N ILE A 63 -8.43 13.01 29.39
CA ILE A 63 -7.59 11.99 28.76
C ILE A 63 -6.65 11.30 29.76
N ASP A 64 -6.08 12.03 30.73
CA ASP A 64 -5.17 11.45 31.73
C ASP A 64 -5.83 10.34 32.58
N SER A 65 -7.11 10.54 32.93
CA SER A 65 -7.87 9.54 33.67
C SER A 65 -8.14 8.31 32.80
N ALA A 66 -8.51 8.52 31.53
CA ALA A 66 -8.75 7.42 30.58
C ALA A 66 -7.46 6.62 30.31
N LEU A 67 -6.32 7.31 30.14
CA LEU A 67 -5.00 6.71 30.00
C LEU A 67 -4.60 5.86 31.22
N SER A 68 -4.93 6.31 32.42
CA SER A 68 -4.71 5.53 33.64
C SER A 68 -5.58 4.26 33.67
N SER A 69 -6.83 4.37 33.25
CA SER A 69 -7.77 3.22 33.19
C SER A 69 -7.39 2.21 32.12
N ILE A 70 -6.98 2.62 30.91
CA ILE A 70 -6.56 1.67 29.86
C ILE A 70 -5.24 0.98 30.22
N LYS A 71 -4.29 1.66 30.89
CA LYS A 71 -3.06 1.03 31.40
C LYS A 71 -3.38 -0.07 32.42
N SER A 72 -4.33 0.18 33.33
CA SER A 72 -4.81 -0.87 34.24
C SER A 72 -5.45 -2.02 33.50
N LEU A 73 -6.27 -1.74 32.48
CA LEU A 73 -6.93 -2.77 31.68
C LEU A 73 -5.91 -3.60 30.88
N GLN A 74 -4.87 -2.98 30.31
CA GLN A 74 -3.77 -3.68 29.64
C GLN A 74 -3.11 -4.68 30.58
N MET A 75 -2.76 -4.27 31.80
CA MET A 75 -2.13 -5.14 32.79
C MET A 75 -2.95 -6.38 33.11
N ASP A 76 -4.28 -6.27 33.06
CA ASP A 76 -5.19 -7.38 33.36
C ASP A 76 -5.40 -8.34 32.18
N TRP A 77 -5.38 -7.85 30.93
CA TRP A 77 -5.86 -8.61 29.76
C TRP A 77 -4.82 -8.89 28.67
N GLU A 78 -3.71 -8.17 28.61
CA GLU A 78 -2.71 -8.32 27.54
C GLU A 78 -2.12 -9.75 27.47
N ALA A 79 -1.83 -10.34 28.62
CA ALA A 79 -1.32 -11.71 28.72
C ALA A 79 -2.32 -12.79 28.24
N GLN A 80 -3.59 -12.40 28.04
CA GLN A 80 -4.68 -13.27 27.59
C GLN A 80 -4.93 -13.14 26.09
N GLY A 81 -4.08 -12.41 25.35
CA GLY A 81 -4.16 -12.28 23.90
C GLY A 81 -4.87 -11.03 23.41
N PHE A 82 -5.28 -10.12 24.29
CA PHE A 82 -5.84 -8.81 23.93
C PHE A 82 -4.73 -7.83 23.56
N VAL A 83 -4.95 -7.03 22.52
CA VAL A 83 -4.01 -5.98 22.11
C VAL A 83 -4.64 -4.60 22.28
N PHE A 84 -3.82 -3.60 22.58
CA PHE A 84 -4.28 -2.26 22.96
C PHE A 84 -3.67 -1.21 22.04
N ALA A 85 -4.51 -0.29 21.56
CA ALA A 85 -4.09 0.85 20.78
C ALA A 85 -4.93 2.08 21.14
N LEU A 86 -4.40 3.26 20.81
CA LEU A 86 -5.11 4.52 20.84
C LEU A 86 -5.42 4.94 19.40
N ILE A 87 -6.53 5.63 19.17
CA ILE A 87 -6.85 6.26 17.89
C ILE A 87 -6.98 7.76 18.11
N ASP A 88 -6.19 8.56 17.39
CA ASP A 88 -6.38 10.00 17.38
C ASP A 88 -7.74 10.31 16.77
N SER A 89 -8.57 11.01 17.53
CA SER A 89 -9.92 11.41 17.14
C SER A 89 -10.05 12.92 17.01
N SER A 90 -8.95 13.64 17.17
CA SER A 90 -8.88 15.08 16.98
C SER A 90 -8.99 15.46 15.49
N PRO A 91 -9.48 16.65 15.15
CA PRO A 91 -9.44 17.13 13.77
C PRO A 91 -7.99 17.39 13.36
N MET A 92 -7.57 16.80 12.22
CA MET A 92 -6.27 16.91 11.54
C MET A 92 -5.13 17.52 12.38
N THR A 93 -4.35 16.65 13.01
CA THR A 93 -3.18 17.03 13.81
C THR A 93 -1.92 16.57 13.11
N GLU A 94 -0.91 17.44 12.99
CA GLU A 94 0.39 17.03 12.43
C GLU A 94 0.98 15.84 13.21
N THR A 95 1.40 14.79 12.49
CA THR A 95 2.00 13.56 13.07
C THR A 95 3.11 13.85 14.07
N ALA A 96 3.91 14.90 13.84
CA ALA A 96 4.97 15.32 14.75
C ALA A 96 4.44 15.77 16.12
N ALA A 97 3.30 16.46 16.16
CA ALA A 97 2.65 16.89 17.40
C ALA A 97 2.02 15.71 18.15
N LEU A 98 1.45 14.74 17.43
CA LEU A 98 0.96 13.49 18.02
C LEU A 98 2.10 12.66 18.62
N ARG A 99 3.22 12.52 17.88
CA ARG A 99 4.42 11.83 18.36
C ARG A 99 5.00 12.50 19.60
N ALA A 100 5.08 13.84 19.62
CA ALA A 100 5.51 14.60 20.80
C ALA A 100 4.55 14.42 22.00
N SER A 101 3.25 14.34 21.76
CA SER A 101 2.24 14.08 22.79
C SER A 101 2.38 12.66 23.37
N LYS A 102 2.57 11.65 22.49
CA LYS A 102 2.84 10.26 22.87
C LYS A 102 4.10 10.14 23.76
N GLN A 103 5.18 10.81 23.37
CA GLN A 103 6.43 10.85 24.13
C GLN A 103 6.25 11.55 25.48
N THR A 104 5.61 12.72 25.50
CA THR A 104 5.38 13.51 26.73
C THR A 104 4.53 12.74 27.74
N ALA A 105 3.50 12.03 27.28
CA ALA A 105 2.63 11.22 28.12
C ALA A 105 3.19 9.81 28.42
N ASN A 106 4.37 9.48 27.87
CA ASN A 106 5.02 8.17 27.97
C ASN A 106 4.02 7.03 27.71
N LEU A 107 3.35 7.10 26.56
CA LEU A 107 2.31 6.15 26.19
C LEU A 107 2.95 4.86 25.66
N PRO A 108 2.64 3.69 26.25
CA PRO A 108 3.16 2.41 25.77
C PRO A 108 2.36 1.84 24.59
N PHE A 109 1.31 2.53 24.14
CA PHE A 109 0.39 2.06 23.12
C PHE A 109 0.75 2.65 21.76
N PRO A 110 0.56 1.90 20.66
CA PRO A 110 0.43 2.51 19.33
C PRO A 110 -0.63 3.62 19.36
N LEU A 111 -0.33 4.75 18.73
CA LEU A 111 -1.25 5.87 18.56
C LEU A 111 -1.56 5.99 17.08
N LEU A 112 -2.70 5.42 16.67
CA LEU A 112 -3.16 5.35 15.30
C LEU A 112 -3.63 6.73 14.83
N ILE A 113 -3.23 7.11 13.62
CA ILE A 113 -3.53 8.41 13.00
C ILE A 113 -4.76 8.25 12.11
N ASP A 114 -5.90 8.83 12.52
CA ASP A 114 -7.17 8.83 11.79
C ASP A 114 -7.51 10.27 11.33
N ASP A 115 -6.62 10.91 10.56
CA ASP A 115 -6.75 12.32 10.12
C ASP A 115 -8.07 12.60 9.37
N GLY A 116 -8.52 11.64 8.56
CA GLY A 116 -9.82 11.68 7.89
C GLY A 116 -11.03 11.40 8.80
N GLN A 117 -10.81 11.02 10.06
CA GLN A 117 -11.82 10.65 11.06
C GLN A 117 -12.78 9.51 10.63
N LEU A 118 -12.45 8.78 9.57
CA LEU A 118 -13.33 7.80 8.93
C LEU A 118 -13.44 6.51 9.73
N VAL A 119 -12.37 6.12 10.44
CA VAL A 119 -12.37 4.90 11.26
C VAL A 119 -13.11 5.17 12.57
N SER A 120 -12.74 6.23 13.27
CA SER A 120 -13.36 6.59 14.56
C SER A 120 -14.87 6.85 14.42
N GLU A 121 -15.32 7.50 13.33
CA GLU A 121 -16.74 7.67 13.06
C GLU A 121 -17.45 6.36 12.69
N SER A 122 -16.80 5.46 11.93
CA SER A 122 -17.37 4.17 11.52
C SER A 122 -17.56 3.25 12.72
N LEU A 123 -16.69 3.36 13.73
CA LEU A 123 -16.85 2.70 15.02
C LEU A 123 -17.94 3.36 15.90
N GLY A 124 -18.42 4.54 15.50
CA GLY A 124 -19.43 5.31 16.23
C GLY A 124 -18.92 5.86 17.55
N LEU A 125 -17.62 6.14 17.66
CA LEU A 125 -17.06 6.82 18.83
C LEU A 125 -17.62 8.25 18.90
N THR A 126 -17.87 8.73 20.12
CA THR A 126 -18.49 10.04 20.37
C THR A 126 -17.82 10.80 21.49
N LYS A 127 -17.07 10.11 22.36
CA LYS A 127 -16.37 10.69 23.50
C LYS A 127 -14.89 10.36 23.46
N VAL A 128 -14.04 11.32 23.78
CA VAL A 128 -12.62 11.06 24.04
C VAL A 128 -12.48 10.15 25.27
N GLY A 129 -11.70 9.07 25.16
CA GLY A 129 -11.58 8.01 26.18
C GLY A 129 -12.63 6.91 26.06
N GLU A 130 -13.48 6.93 25.03
CA GLU A 130 -14.38 5.83 24.69
C GLU A 130 -13.62 4.65 24.08
N ILE A 131 -14.01 3.44 24.48
CA ILE A 131 -13.40 2.17 24.08
C ILE A 131 -14.27 1.49 23.03
N ALA A 132 -13.64 0.99 21.97
CA ALA A 132 -14.16 -0.04 21.09
C ALA A 132 -13.41 -1.36 21.33
N VAL A 133 -14.14 -2.46 21.50
CA VAL A 133 -13.58 -3.83 21.53
C VAL A 133 -13.94 -4.50 20.21
N LEU A 134 -12.92 -4.86 19.43
CA LEU A 134 -13.06 -5.35 18.07
C LEU A 134 -12.61 -6.81 17.99
N ASP A 135 -13.44 -7.63 17.39
CA ASP A 135 -13.05 -8.98 16.99
C ASP A 135 -12.37 -8.90 15.60
N PRO A 136 -11.07 -9.25 15.50
CA PRO A 136 -10.32 -9.19 14.25
C PRO A 136 -10.61 -10.34 13.27
N GLU A 137 -11.15 -11.48 13.74
CA GLU A 137 -11.54 -12.61 12.90
C GLU A 137 -12.92 -12.38 12.28
N ARG A 138 -13.90 -11.96 13.09
CA ARG A 138 -15.28 -11.65 12.65
C ARG A 138 -15.43 -10.25 12.05
N LEU A 139 -14.44 -9.37 12.23
CA LEU A 139 -14.49 -7.95 11.82
C LEU A 139 -15.72 -7.25 12.41
N SER A 140 -15.92 -7.43 13.71
CA SER A 140 -17.14 -7.01 14.41
C SER A 140 -16.86 -6.26 15.70
N LEU A 141 -17.79 -5.39 16.09
CA LEU A 141 -17.73 -4.60 17.31
C LEU A 141 -18.42 -5.36 18.45
N LEU A 142 -17.67 -5.73 19.47
CA LEU A 142 -18.18 -6.45 20.65
C LEU A 142 -18.64 -5.50 21.75
N TYR A 143 -17.98 -4.35 21.88
CA TYR A 143 -18.30 -3.34 22.89
C TYR A 143 -17.98 -1.94 22.39
N ARG A 144 -18.85 -0.98 22.74
CA ARG A 144 -18.56 0.45 22.62
C ARG A 144 -19.03 1.22 23.87
N GLY A 145 -18.15 1.99 24.48
CA GLY A 145 -18.50 2.86 25.61
C GLY A 145 -17.33 3.18 26.52
N GLY A 146 -17.60 3.76 27.69
CA GLY A 146 -16.55 4.11 28.68
C GLY A 146 -16.07 2.91 29.50
N PHE A 147 -15.15 3.15 30.43
CA PHE A 147 -14.75 2.15 31.43
C PHE A 147 -15.92 1.83 32.36
N SER A 148 -16.51 0.64 32.22
CA SER A 148 -17.67 0.21 33.00
C SER A 148 -17.61 -1.28 33.33
N PRO A 149 -18.39 -1.78 34.30
CA PRO A 149 -18.48 -3.22 34.56
C PRO A 149 -18.90 -4.03 33.33
N LYS A 150 -19.62 -3.42 32.37
CA LYS A 150 -20.00 -4.06 31.13
C LYS A 150 -18.80 -4.35 30.22
N LEU A 151 -17.76 -3.49 30.23
CA LEU A 151 -16.54 -3.72 29.47
C LEU A 151 -15.85 -5.02 29.92
N ALA A 152 -15.62 -5.17 31.23
CA ALA A 152 -15.00 -6.37 31.78
C ALA A 152 -15.82 -7.64 31.49
N LEU A 153 -17.16 -7.54 31.51
CA LEU A 153 -18.04 -8.65 31.12
C LEU A 153 -17.93 -8.99 29.63
N SER A 154 -17.84 -7.99 28.75
CA SER A 154 -17.65 -8.21 27.31
C SER A 154 -16.31 -8.90 27.00
N LEU A 155 -15.22 -8.49 27.65
CA LEU A 155 -13.91 -9.14 27.49
C LEU A 155 -13.93 -10.59 28.00
N ALA A 156 -14.53 -10.84 29.16
CA ALA A 156 -14.70 -12.19 29.68
C ALA A 156 -15.59 -13.06 28.79
N SER A 157 -16.60 -12.46 28.17
CA SER A 157 -17.51 -13.13 27.24
C SER A 157 -16.77 -13.54 25.96
N GLU A 158 -15.93 -12.67 25.40
CA GLU A 158 -15.12 -12.97 24.22
C GLU A 158 -14.19 -14.17 24.49
N MET A 159 -13.44 -14.12 25.60
CA MET A 159 -12.57 -15.23 26.03
C MET A 159 -13.26 -16.59 26.18
N SER A 160 -14.56 -16.59 26.43
CA SER A 160 -15.35 -17.82 26.59
C SER A 160 -16.10 -18.21 25.32
N GLY A 161 -15.92 -17.48 24.21
CA GLY A 161 -16.60 -17.65 22.95
C GLY A 161 -18.09 -17.29 22.97
N GLY A 162 -18.49 -16.40 23.89
CA GLY A 162 -19.90 -16.05 24.13
C GLY A 162 -20.28 -14.61 23.77
N ALA A 163 -19.39 -13.82 23.17
CA ALA A 163 -19.71 -12.45 22.76
C ALA A 163 -20.52 -12.44 21.45
N ASP A 164 -21.82 -12.71 21.58
CA ASP A 164 -22.77 -12.85 20.47
C ASP A 164 -23.54 -11.55 20.15
N GLU A 165 -23.31 -10.46 20.90
CA GLU A 165 -23.97 -9.17 20.68
C GLU A 165 -23.02 -8.00 20.97
N THR A 166 -23.28 -6.85 20.32
CA THR A 166 -22.58 -5.59 20.62
C THR A 166 -23.13 -4.95 21.88
N VAL A 167 -22.28 -4.75 22.88
CA VAL A 167 -22.64 -4.09 24.12
C VAL A 167 -22.32 -2.60 24.04
N VAL A 168 -23.36 -1.76 24.07
CA VAL A 168 -23.22 -0.30 24.13
C VAL A 168 -23.39 0.21 25.56
N ALA A 169 -22.44 1.03 26.02
CA ALA A 169 -22.44 1.67 27.33
C ALA A 169 -22.19 3.18 27.22
N MET A 170 -22.60 3.95 28.22
CA MET A 170 -22.30 5.38 28.23
C MET A 170 -20.80 5.61 28.42
N ALA A 171 -20.23 6.53 27.66
CA ALA A 171 -18.90 7.07 27.85
C ALA A 171 -18.97 8.49 28.43
N GLY A 172 -18.01 8.82 29.30
CA GLY A 172 -17.72 10.20 29.69
C GLY A 172 -16.51 10.71 28.90
N GLY A 173 -16.28 12.02 28.90
CA GLY A 173 -15.18 12.64 28.16
C GLY A 173 -15.62 13.85 27.35
N CYS A 174 -14.67 14.46 26.66
CA CYS A 174 -14.95 15.54 25.69
C CYS A 174 -15.71 14.97 24.49
N GLU A 175 -16.58 15.77 23.86
CA GLU A 175 -17.25 15.38 22.62
C GLU A 175 -16.24 15.27 21.48
N ILE A 176 -16.37 14.23 20.66
CA ILE A 176 -15.69 14.12 19.37
C ILE A 176 -16.63 14.69 18.31
N ASN A 177 -16.14 15.65 17.53
CA ASN A 177 -16.90 16.26 16.45
C ASN A 177 -16.47 15.69 15.10
N TYR A 178 -17.44 15.39 14.24
CA TYR A 178 -17.24 14.90 12.88
C TYR A 178 -17.84 15.88 11.85
N PRO A 179 -17.21 17.05 11.65
CA PRO A 179 -17.79 18.14 10.87
C PRO A 179 -18.08 17.74 9.42
N MET A 180 -17.18 16.98 8.78
CA MET A 180 -17.36 16.54 7.39
C MET A 180 -18.49 15.52 7.25
N ARG A 181 -18.64 14.60 8.22
CA ARG A 181 -19.78 13.69 8.28
C ARG A 181 -21.09 14.44 8.40
N GLU A 182 -21.17 15.41 9.29
CA GLU A 182 -22.37 16.23 9.48
C GLU A 182 -22.71 17.04 8.22
N GLN A 183 -21.70 17.59 7.55
CA GLN A 183 -21.86 18.30 6.29
C GLN A 183 -22.39 17.39 5.19
N HIS A 184 -21.76 16.24 4.96
CA HIS A 184 -22.14 15.29 3.92
C HIS A 184 -23.47 14.58 4.23
N ALA A 185 -23.84 14.41 5.50
CA ALA A 185 -25.17 13.93 5.86
C ALA A 185 -26.29 14.93 5.52
N ARG A 186 -26.02 16.25 5.57
CA ARG A 186 -26.97 17.30 5.17
C ARG A 186 -27.05 17.42 3.65
N THR A 187 -25.91 17.32 2.98
CA THR A 187 -25.80 17.40 1.52
C THR A 187 -24.81 16.33 1.07
N ALA A 188 -25.34 15.19 0.64
CA ALA A 188 -24.51 14.11 0.13
C ALA A 188 -23.68 14.60 -1.07
N PRO A 189 -22.40 14.20 -1.20
CA PRO A 189 -21.59 14.55 -2.36
C PRO A 189 -22.28 14.18 -3.67
N ASP A 190 -22.15 15.03 -4.69
CA ASP A 190 -22.71 14.75 -6.02
C ASP A 190 -21.74 13.90 -6.82
N TYR A 191 -22.28 12.87 -7.48
CA TYR A 191 -21.46 11.97 -8.27
C TYR A 191 -20.69 12.69 -9.39
N SER A 192 -21.33 13.63 -10.09
CA SER A 192 -20.73 14.25 -11.28
C SER A 192 -19.73 15.36 -10.96
N SER A 193 -19.97 16.16 -9.91
CA SER A 193 -19.08 17.28 -9.55
C SER A 193 -18.02 16.93 -8.51
N ASP A 194 -18.29 15.97 -7.62
CA ASP A 194 -17.44 15.75 -6.46
C ASP A 194 -16.73 14.38 -6.54
N VAL A 195 -17.43 13.32 -6.93
CA VAL A 195 -16.89 11.95 -6.93
C VAL A 195 -16.16 11.58 -8.23
N ALA A 196 -16.78 11.84 -9.38
CA ALA A 196 -16.22 11.45 -10.67
C ALA A 196 -14.84 12.08 -10.95
N PRO A 197 -14.56 13.35 -10.58
CA PRO A 197 -13.20 13.90 -10.69
C PRO A 197 -12.16 13.14 -9.88
N ILE A 198 -12.49 12.77 -8.62
CA ILE A 198 -11.59 11.99 -7.77
C ILE A 198 -11.31 10.62 -8.40
N ILE A 199 -12.35 9.92 -8.87
CA ILE A 199 -12.18 8.62 -9.53
C ILE A 199 -11.37 8.75 -10.83
N ALA A 200 -11.60 9.80 -11.62
CA ALA A 200 -10.87 10.05 -12.86
C ALA A 200 -9.36 10.23 -12.61
N GLU A 201 -9.02 11.02 -11.60
CA GLU A 201 -7.64 11.35 -11.22
C GLU A 201 -6.93 10.18 -10.53
N GLN A 202 -7.58 9.57 -9.55
CA GLN A 202 -6.92 8.63 -8.63
C GLN A 202 -7.05 7.15 -9.06
N CYS A 203 -8.06 6.79 -9.85
CA CYS A 203 -8.41 5.38 -10.06
C CYS A 203 -8.49 4.99 -11.53
N ALA A 204 -9.15 5.79 -12.37
CA ALA A 204 -9.54 5.41 -13.71
C ALA A 204 -8.34 5.19 -14.66
N ALA A 205 -7.19 5.82 -14.40
CA ALA A 205 -5.97 5.59 -15.17
C ALA A 205 -5.55 4.11 -15.15
N CYS A 206 -5.70 3.44 -14.00
CA CYS A 206 -5.44 2.00 -13.81
C CYS A 206 -6.70 1.15 -14.02
N HIS A 207 -7.86 1.63 -13.58
CA HIS A 207 -9.17 0.98 -13.70
C HIS A 207 -9.90 1.43 -14.97
N ARG A 208 -9.36 1.07 -16.12
CA ARG A 208 -9.98 1.26 -17.45
C ARG A 208 -9.99 -0.06 -18.21
N GLU A 209 -10.72 -0.12 -19.33
CA GLU A 209 -10.67 -1.29 -20.21
C GLU A 209 -9.22 -1.50 -20.73
N GLY A 210 -8.73 -2.74 -20.64
CA GLY A 210 -7.30 -3.04 -20.89
C GLY A 210 -6.34 -2.41 -19.87
N GLY A 211 -6.84 -1.91 -18.75
CA GLY A 211 -6.03 -1.41 -17.64
C GLY A 211 -5.51 -2.55 -16.75
N ILE A 212 -4.65 -2.22 -15.79
CA ILE A 212 -4.15 -3.21 -14.80
C ILE A 212 -5.22 -3.53 -13.75
N GLY A 213 -6.17 -2.62 -13.55
CA GLY A 213 -7.25 -2.78 -12.59
C GLY A 213 -8.19 -3.90 -13.03
N PRO A 214 -8.75 -4.68 -12.09
CA PRO A 214 -9.57 -5.86 -12.41
C PRO A 214 -10.90 -5.53 -13.11
N PHE A 215 -11.31 -4.26 -13.13
CA PHE A 215 -12.50 -3.77 -13.82
C PHE A 215 -12.36 -2.29 -14.18
N ALA A 216 -13.11 -1.84 -15.18
CA ALA A 216 -13.16 -0.45 -15.59
C ALA A 216 -14.10 0.38 -14.68
N MET A 217 -13.63 1.54 -14.23
CA MET A 217 -14.39 2.56 -13.51
C MET A 217 -14.88 3.64 -14.48
N ASP A 218 -15.64 3.22 -15.48
CA ASP A 218 -16.02 3.99 -16.67
C ASP A 218 -17.47 4.50 -16.66
N SER A 219 -18.19 4.34 -15.55
CA SER A 219 -19.57 4.81 -15.42
C SER A 219 -20.03 4.82 -13.97
N HIS A 220 -21.08 5.60 -13.67
CA HIS A 220 -21.74 5.58 -12.36
C HIS A 220 -22.22 4.18 -11.96
N LEU A 221 -22.82 3.44 -12.90
CA LEU A 221 -23.40 2.14 -12.62
C LEU A 221 -22.30 1.16 -12.17
N MET A 222 -21.14 1.21 -12.83
CA MET A 222 -19.98 0.40 -12.45
C MET A 222 -19.50 0.77 -11.06
N ILE A 223 -19.17 2.04 -10.79
CA ILE A 223 -18.65 2.42 -9.47
C ILE A 223 -19.67 2.21 -8.35
N LYS A 224 -20.98 2.34 -8.63
CA LYS A 224 -22.04 2.03 -7.67
C LYS A 224 -22.11 0.53 -7.37
N GLY A 225 -21.97 -0.33 -8.38
CA GLY A 225 -21.96 -1.78 -8.18
C GLY A 225 -20.78 -2.26 -7.32
N TRP A 226 -19.63 -1.59 -7.47
CA TRP A 226 -18.41 -1.89 -6.72
C TRP A 226 -18.22 -1.03 -5.46
N SER A 227 -19.19 -0.16 -5.11
CA SER A 227 -19.02 0.83 -4.05
C SER A 227 -18.65 0.24 -2.68
N PRO A 228 -19.21 -0.91 -2.23
CA PRO A 228 -18.79 -1.51 -0.96
C PRO A 228 -17.32 -1.97 -0.97
N MET A 229 -16.86 -2.50 -2.11
CA MET A 229 -15.46 -2.90 -2.28
C MET A 229 -14.56 -1.66 -2.34
N ILE A 230 -14.94 -0.62 -3.07
CA ILE A 230 -14.18 0.64 -3.11
C ILE A 230 -13.99 1.17 -1.69
N ARG A 231 -15.06 1.25 -0.89
CA ARG A 231 -14.99 1.66 0.53
C ARG A 231 -14.02 0.80 1.34
N GLU A 232 -14.11 -0.51 1.23
CA GLU A 232 -13.22 -1.44 1.94
C GLU A 232 -11.74 -1.22 1.55
N VAL A 233 -11.47 -1.07 0.25
CA VAL A 233 -10.10 -0.91 -0.27
C VAL A 233 -9.50 0.44 0.16
N LEU A 234 -10.32 1.50 0.22
CA LEU A 234 -9.93 2.80 0.77
C LEU A 234 -9.63 2.71 2.27
N LEU A 235 -10.55 2.15 3.07
CA LEU A 235 -10.37 2.07 4.53
C LEU A 235 -9.24 1.13 4.94
N THR A 236 -8.91 0.12 4.14
CA THR A 236 -7.75 -0.78 4.36
C THR A 236 -6.46 -0.25 3.74
N LYS A 237 -6.46 0.96 3.14
CA LYS A 237 -5.31 1.59 2.48
C LYS A 237 -4.62 0.67 1.46
N ARG A 238 -5.40 -0.12 0.72
CA ARG A 238 -4.91 -1.00 -0.35
C ARG A 238 -4.73 -0.27 -1.68
N MET A 239 -5.58 0.73 -1.97
CA MET A 239 -5.63 1.59 -3.18
C MET A 239 -6.28 2.95 -2.84
N PRO A 240 -6.20 3.99 -3.71
CA PRO A 240 -5.38 4.10 -4.93
C PRO A 240 -3.90 4.16 -4.53
N PRO A 241 -2.91 4.00 -5.41
CA PRO A 241 -1.60 3.62 -4.91
C PRO A 241 -1.13 4.71 -3.93
N MET A 242 -0.83 4.34 -2.70
CA MET A 242 0.20 4.93 -1.87
C MET A 242 0.45 3.90 -0.79
N GLN A 243 1.46 3.07 -1.02
CA GLN A 243 1.95 2.11 -0.02
C GLN A 243 3.00 2.71 0.89
N VAL A 244 3.33 3.98 0.68
CA VAL A 244 4.35 4.69 1.45
C VAL A 244 3.69 5.53 2.54
N ASP A 245 4.43 5.76 3.61
CA ASP A 245 4.08 6.68 4.67
C ASP A 245 4.13 8.13 4.17
N PRO A 246 3.01 8.89 4.17
CA PRO A 246 3.01 10.29 3.73
C PRO A 246 3.81 11.24 4.63
N SER A 247 4.21 10.80 5.83
CA SER A 247 5.05 11.57 6.75
C SER A 247 6.55 11.37 6.54
N VAL A 248 6.97 10.47 5.63
CA VAL A 248 8.37 10.16 5.34
C VAL A 248 8.66 10.38 3.85
N GLY A 249 9.44 11.41 3.54
CA GLY A 249 9.69 11.83 2.16
C GLY A 249 8.43 12.39 1.49
N HIS A 250 8.54 12.69 0.20
CA HIS A 250 7.39 13.01 -0.65
C HIS A 250 7.72 12.66 -2.10
N PHE A 251 6.71 12.18 -2.83
CA PHE A 251 6.90 11.58 -4.15
C PHE A 251 5.75 11.91 -5.10
N ASN A 252 6.06 12.63 -6.18
CA ASN A 252 5.10 13.11 -7.17
C ASN A 252 4.36 11.98 -7.88
N ASN A 253 4.99 10.81 -8.02
CA ASN A 253 4.47 9.69 -8.79
C ASN A 253 3.70 8.67 -7.96
N ALA A 254 3.34 9.03 -6.73
CA ALA A 254 2.94 8.06 -5.76
C ALA A 254 1.44 8.01 -5.50
N SER A 255 0.67 8.97 -6.03
CA SER A 255 -0.81 9.02 -6.04
C SER A 255 -1.48 9.12 -4.66
N TYR A 256 -0.98 10.03 -3.83
CA TYR A 256 -1.64 10.40 -2.57
C TYR A 256 -3.11 10.77 -2.78
N ILE A 257 -3.98 10.28 -1.91
CA ILE A 257 -5.37 10.71 -1.80
C ILE A 257 -5.54 11.57 -0.55
N SER A 258 -6.19 12.72 -0.69
CA SER A 258 -6.42 13.63 0.43
C SER A 258 -7.49 13.09 1.38
N ASP A 259 -7.45 13.50 2.66
CA ASP A 259 -8.50 13.14 3.62
C ASP A 259 -9.88 13.66 3.19
N ALA A 260 -9.93 14.82 2.55
CA ALA A 260 -11.18 15.39 2.03
C ALA A 260 -11.76 14.54 0.87
N ASP A 261 -10.91 14.04 -0.02
CA ASP A 261 -11.35 13.14 -1.10
C ASP A 261 -11.78 11.79 -0.55
N MET A 262 -11.05 11.24 0.42
CA MET A 262 -11.41 10.02 1.15
C MET A 262 -12.79 10.17 1.82
N GLN A 263 -13.03 11.27 2.53
CA GLN A 263 -14.31 11.58 3.16
C GLN A 263 -15.44 11.77 2.13
N THR A 264 -15.14 12.39 1.00
CA THR A 264 -16.10 12.57 -0.10
C THR A 264 -16.52 11.22 -0.66
N LEU A 265 -15.55 10.35 -0.99
CA LEU A 265 -15.83 9.01 -1.51
C LEU A 265 -16.58 8.16 -0.48
N VAL A 266 -16.09 8.05 0.76
CA VAL A 266 -16.69 7.18 1.77
C VAL A 266 -18.10 7.65 2.14
N HIS A 267 -18.32 8.94 2.40
CA HIS A 267 -19.67 9.43 2.74
C HIS A 267 -20.65 9.32 1.54
N TRP A 268 -20.18 9.49 0.30
CA TRP A 268 -21.00 9.25 -0.88
C TRP A 268 -21.41 7.78 -1.00
N ILE A 269 -20.49 6.84 -0.74
CA ILE A 269 -20.76 5.41 -0.72
C ILE A 269 -21.76 5.07 0.38
N ASP A 270 -21.56 5.61 1.58
CA ASP A 270 -22.42 5.37 2.75
C ASP A 270 -23.83 5.95 2.56
N ALA A 271 -23.97 7.01 1.75
CA ALA A 271 -25.26 7.54 1.29
C ALA A 271 -25.94 6.68 0.20
N GLY A 272 -25.36 5.54 -0.18
CA GLY A 272 -25.89 4.62 -1.20
C GLY A 272 -25.48 4.95 -2.63
N ALA A 273 -24.35 5.66 -2.80
CA ALA A 273 -23.78 6.05 -4.09
C ALA A 273 -24.79 6.76 -5.02
N PRO A 274 -25.43 7.87 -4.57
CA PRO A 274 -26.45 8.56 -5.36
C PRO A 274 -25.88 9.11 -6.67
N ARG A 275 -26.66 8.99 -7.76
CA ARG A 275 -26.27 9.46 -9.10
C ARG A 275 -26.20 10.98 -9.26
N GLY A 276 -26.92 11.71 -8.40
CA GLY A 276 -27.14 13.14 -8.58
C GLY A 276 -28.13 13.48 -9.69
N ALA A 277 -28.27 14.77 -9.99
CA ALA A 277 -29.18 15.29 -11.01
C ALA A 277 -28.54 15.46 -12.40
N GLY A 278 -27.22 15.30 -12.50
CA GLY A 278 -26.47 15.43 -13.75
C GLY A 278 -26.92 14.43 -14.81
N SER A 279 -27.20 14.91 -16.03
CA SER A 279 -27.66 14.06 -17.14
C SER A 279 -26.54 13.36 -17.90
N ARG A 280 -25.28 13.80 -17.72
CA ARG A 280 -24.08 13.22 -18.34
C ARG A 280 -23.31 12.40 -17.32
N ASP A 281 -22.61 11.38 -17.77
CA ASP A 281 -21.75 10.53 -16.96
C ASP A 281 -20.29 10.90 -17.24
N PRO A 282 -19.62 11.64 -16.34
CA PRO A 282 -18.26 12.10 -16.61
C PRO A 282 -17.25 10.96 -16.75
N LEU A 283 -17.47 9.82 -16.09
CA LEU A 283 -16.56 8.68 -16.19
C LEU A 283 -16.68 7.97 -17.55
N ALA A 284 -17.88 7.95 -18.13
CA ALA A 284 -18.11 7.40 -19.47
C ALA A 284 -17.57 8.30 -20.60
N GLU A 285 -17.22 9.55 -20.27
CA GLU A 285 -16.61 10.52 -21.18
C GLU A 285 -15.07 10.55 -21.07
N LEU A 286 -14.48 9.75 -20.16
CA LEU A 286 -13.02 9.66 -20.04
C LEU A 286 -12.42 9.00 -21.27
N ASP A 287 -11.38 9.65 -21.79
CA ASP A 287 -10.55 9.11 -22.85
C ASP A 287 -9.11 9.06 -22.34
N PHE A 288 -8.44 7.95 -22.62
CA PHE A 288 -7.07 7.72 -22.19
C PHE A 288 -6.20 7.40 -23.40
N PRO A 289 -4.94 7.89 -23.42
CA PRO A 289 -3.98 7.44 -24.42
C PRO A 289 -3.83 5.92 -24.42
N ASP A 290 -3.75 5.33 -25.60
CA ASP A 290 -3.48 3.90 -25.77
C ASP A 290 -2.11 3.58 -25.14
N ARG A 291 -2.09 2.61 -24.22
CA ARG A 291 -0.88 2.15 -23.51
C ARG A 291 0.15 1.53 -24.46
N ASN A 292 -0.30 1.02 -25.60
CA ASN A 292 0.56 0.43 -26.62
C ASN A 292 1.11 1.47 -27.61
N THR A 293 1.14 2.74 -27.21
CA THR A 293 1.70 3.83 -28.01
C THR A 293 2.88 4.49 -27.31
N TRP A 294 3.78 5.05 -28.11
CA TRP A 294 4.93 5.78 -27.59
C TRP A 294 4.51 7.11 -26.99
N GLN A 295 4.64 7.24 -25.67
CA GLN A 295 4.09 8.38 -24.93
C GLN A 295 4.87 9.68 -25.16
N LEU A 296 6.17 9.56 -25.47
CA LEU A 296 7.04 10.71 -25.71
C LEU A 296 7.25 10.98 -27.22
N GLY A 297 6.40 10.40 -28.08
CA GLY A 297 6.60 10.38 -29.54
C GLY A 297 7.45 9.20 -30.00
N GLU A 298 7.80 9.13 -31.29
CA GLU A 298 8.63 8.02 -31.82
C GLU A 298 10.02 8.00 -31.15
N PRO A 299 10.47 6.85 -30.59
CA PRO A 299 11.79 6.73 -30.01
C PRO A 299 12.91 6.88 -31.04
N ASP A 300 14.08 7.36 -30.60
CA ASP A 300 15.28 7.48 -31.46
C ASP A 300 15.82 6.12 -31.89
N TYR A 301 15.61 5.08 -31.08
CA TYR A 301 15.90 3.71 -31.43
C TYR A 301 14.89 2.74 -30.81
N ILE A 302 14.42 1.78 -31.61
CA ILE A 302 13.46 0.75 -31.17
C ILE A 302 14.13 -0.61 -31.20
N ILE A 303 14.16 -1.26 -30.03
CA ILE A 303 14.59 -2.64 -29.87
C ILE A 303 13.35 -3.53 -29.90
N LYS A 304 13.45 -4.66 -30.61
CA LYS A 304 12.41 -5.70 -30.61
C LYS A 304 12.98 -6.96 -29.99
N ALA A 305 12.40 -7.40 -28.89
CA ALA A 305 12.71 -8.69 -28.31
C ALA A 305 12.30 -9.81 -29.30
N PRO A 306 13.02 -10.95 -29.33
CA PRO A 306 12.59 -12.11 -30.08
C PRO A 306 11.27 -12.62 -29.51
N LYS A 307 10.45 -13.24 -30.38
CA LYS A 307 9.21 -13.89 -29.96
C LYS A 307 9.45 -14.97 -28.92
N MET A 308 8.78 -14.86 -27.79
CA MET A 308 8.81 -15.82 -26.70
C MET A 308 7.43 -16.43 -26.49
N GLU A 309 7.33 -17.76 -26.51
CA GLU A 309 6.07 -18.47 -26.30
C GLU A 309 5.84 -18.67 -24.80
N VAL A 310 4.66 -18.29 -24.32
CA VAL A 310 4.25 -18.44 -22.92
C VAL A 310 3.14 -19.51 -22.85
N PRO A 311 3.36 -20.64 -22.15
CA PRO A 311 2.35 -21.67 -22.01
C PRO A 311 1.19 -21.19 -21.15
N ALA A 312 0.04 -21.85 -21.25
CA ALA A 312 -1.14 -21.52 -20.46
C ALA A 312 -0.90 -21.68 -18.95
N THR A 313 -0.08 -22.65 -18.56
CA THR A 313 0.18 -23.01 -17.15
C THR A 313 1.62 -23.47 -17.00
N GLY A 314 2.16 -23.30 -15.80
CA GLY A 314 3.48 -23.80 -15.42
C GLY A 314 4.40 -22.67 -14.98
N VAL A 315 5.58 -23.08 -14.54
CA VAL A 315 6.67 -22.18 -14.16
C VAL A 315 7.56 -21.97 -15.36
N MET A 316 7.90 -20.72 -15.66
CA MET A 316 8.90 -20.38 -16.65
C MET A 316 10.19 -19.98 -15.96
N ASP A 317 11.30 -20.53 -16.45
CA ASP A 317 12.60 -20.02 -16.08
C ASP A 317 12.77 -18.60 -16.62
N TYR A 318 13.62 -17.82 -15.95
CA TYR A 318 14.04 -16.51 -16.43
C TYR A 318 14.72 -16.67 -17.79
N ILE A 319 14.41 -15.76 -18.72
CA ILE A 319 14.96 -15.78 -20.08
C ILE A 319 15.90 -14.59 -20.23
N ASP A 320 17.19 -14.89 -20.29
CA ASP A 320 18.22 -13.89 -20.56
C ASP A 320 18.49 -13.82 -22.07
N ILE A 321 18.44 -12.61 -22.62
CA ILE A 321 18.74 -12.33 -24.03
C ILE A 321 19.73 -11.17 -24.14
N ASP A 322 20.61 -11.25 -25.12
CA ASP A 322 21.47 -10.14 -25.52
C ASP A 322 20.99 -9.57 -26.86
N VAL A 323 20.93 -8.24 -26.94
CA VAL A 323 20.65 -7.50 -28.18
C VAL A 323 21.82 -6.60 -28.50
N GLU A 324 22.41 -6.83 -29.67
CA GLU A 324 23.44 -5.97 -30.24
C GLU A 324 22.87 -4.61 -30.62
N LEU A 325 23.61 -3.55 -30.29
CA LEU A 325 23.24 -2.17 -30.62
C LEU A 325 24.16 -1.65 -31.73
N PRO A 326 23.62 -0.96 -32.75
CA PRO A 326 24.38 -0.56 -33.93
C PRO A 326 25.17 0.76 -33.73
N PHE A 327 25.34 1.21 -32.48
CA PHE A 327 25.89 2.53 -32.20
C PHE A 327 27.42 2.55 -32.39
N ALA A 328 27.88 3.38 -33.33
CA ALA A 328 29.30 3.57 -33.63
C ALA A 328 29.98 4.63 -32.74
N GLU A 329 29.22 5.22 -31.81
CA GLU A 329 29.61 6.23 -30.83
C GLU A 329 28.82 6.05 -29.53
N ASP A 330 29.27 6.71 -28.48
CA ASP A 330 28.58 6.74 -27.19
C ASP A 330 27.21 7.42 -27.31
N LYS A 331 26.17 6.82 -26.72
CA LYS A 331 24.81 7.35 -26.68
C LYS A 331 24.35 7.58 -25.26
N TRP A 332 23.68 8.69 -25.02
CA TRP A 332 23.08 9.02 -23.73
C TRP A 332 21.57 8.85 -23.80
N VAL A 333 21.02 7.96 -22.98
CA VAL A 333 19.58 7.70 -22.91
C VAL A 333 18.97 8.59 -21.83
N ARG A 334 17.92 9.33 -22.20
CA ARG A 334 17.16 10.22 -21.30
C ARG A 334 15.84 9.60 -20.83
N ALA A 335 15.29 8.67 -21.61
CA ALA A 335 14.06 7.96 -21.26
C ALA A 335 14.01 6.59 -21.93
N VAL A 336 13.26 5.68 -21.31
CA VAL A 336 13.00 4.32 -21.80
C VAL A 336 11.52 4.00 -21.64
N GLN A 337 10.92 3.45 -22.70
CA GLN A 337 9.56 2.93 -22.65
C GLN A 337 9.54 1.47 -23.09
N PHE A 338 8.90 0.61 -22.31
CA PHE A 338 8.61 -0.76 -22.69
C PHE A 338 7.16 -0.84 -23.17
N ILE A 339 6.94 -1.49 -24.31
CA ILE A 339 5.61 -1.88 -24.80
C ILE A 339 5.61 -3.40 -24.86
N PRO A 340 5.02 -4.09 -23.86
CA PRO A 340 4.90 -5.54 -23.84
C PRO A 340 4.13 -6.05 -25.06
N GLY A 341 4.47 -7.25 -25.54
CA GLY A 341 3.65 -7.92 -26.56
C GLY A 341 2.37 -8.47 -25.95
N ASP A 342 2.45 -9.03 -24.74
CA ASP A 342 1.31 -9.40 -23.92
C ASP A 342 1.55 -9.01 -22.45
N GLU A 343 1.00 -7.85 -22.06
CA GLU A 343 1.11 -7.30 -20.71
C GLU A 343 0.53 -8.23 -19.62
N SER A 344 -0.34 -9.18 -19.99
CA SER A 344 -1.01 -10.07 -19.04
C SER A 344 -0.13 -11.22 -18.55
N VAL A 345 1.06 -11.41 -19.16
CA VAL A 345 2.02 -12.47 -18.79
C VAL A 345 3.42 -11.96 -18.50
N LEU A 346 3.83 -10.80 -19.01
CA LEU A 346 5.13 -10.20 -18.67
C LEU A 346 5.11 -9.69 -17.24
N HIS A 347 5.81 -10.38 -16.34
CA HIS A 347 5.91 -9.98 -14.95
C HIS A 347 7.03 -8.95 -14.78
N HIS A 348 8.30 -9.32 -14.99
CA HIS A 348 9.41 -8.37 -14.98
C HIS A 348 10.22 -8.43 -16.29
N LEU A 349 10.77 -7.29 -16.68
CA LEU A 349 11.85 -7.18 -17.67
C LEU A 349 12.91 -6.21 -17.15
N LEU A 350 14.14 -6.66 -17.01
CA LEU A 350 15.26 -5.81 -16.59
C LEU A 350 16.24 -5.66 -17.74
N ALA A 351 16.63 -4.43 -18.04
CA ALA A 351 17.57 -4.12 -19.11
C ALA A 351 18.87 -3.54 -18.56
N TYR A 352 20.00 -4.07 -19.02
CA TYR A 352 21.34 -3.68 -18.61
C TYR A 352 22.21 -3.38 -19.82
N VAL A 353 22.99 -2.30 -19.75
CA VAL A 353 24.07 -2.04 -20.70
C VAL A 353 25.28 -2.87 -20.28
N THR A 354 25.77 -3.72 -21.18
CA THR A 354 26.89 -4.64 -20.91
C THR A 354 27.97 -4.52 -21.98
N ALA A 355 29.23 -4.77 -21.60
CA ALA A 355 30.32 -4.77 -22.56
C ALA A 355 30.18 -5.95 -23.54
N PRO A 356 30.68 -5.85 -24.79
CA PRO A 356 30.45 -6.90 -25.80
C PRO A 356 30.99 -8.28 -25.41
N ALA A 357 32.09 -8.33 -24.63
CA ALA A 357 32.67 -9.59 -24.14
C ALA A 357 32.08 -10.09 -22.81
N GLU A 358 31.19 -9.31 -22.18
CA GLU A 358 30.58 -9.68 -20.90
C GLU A 358 29.43 -10.67 -21.11
N THR A 359 29.44 -11.77 -20.36
CA THR A 359 28.29 -12.69 -20.29
C THR A 359 27.36 -12.22 -19.18
N PHE A 360 26.07 -12.14 -19.47
CA PHE A 360 25.04 -11.88 -18.47
C PHE A 360 24.68 -13.19 -17.75
N ASP A 361 25.61 -13.72 -16.96
CA ASP A 361 25.34 -14.87 -16.09
C ASP A 361 24.91 -14.37 -14.70
N GLY A 362 23.85 -14.96 -14.15
CA GLY A 362 23.41 -14.74 -12.76
C GLY A 362 22.37 -13.63 -12.52
N GLY A 363 21.99 -12.85 -13.53
CA GLY A 363 20.91 -11.87 -13.41
C GLY A 363 21.07 -10.88 -12.25
N GLU A 364 19.96 -10.54 -11.59
CA GLU A 364 19.94 -9.71 -10.37
C GLU A 364 20.74 -10.28 -9.19
N SER A 365 21.05 -11.58 -9.18
CA SER A 365 21.85 -12.20 -8.12
C SER A 365 23.35 -11.89 -8.22
N ASP A 366 23.82 -11.41 -9.38
CA ASP A 366 25.22 -11.03 -9.60
C ASP A 366 25.46 -9.53 -9.38
N THR A 367 25.76 -9.16 -8.14
CA THR A 367 26.10 -7.78 -7.74
C THR A 367 27.58 -7.44 -7.93
N ARG A 368 28.39 -8.31 -8.54
CA ARG A 368 29.86 -8.19 -8.58
C ARG A 368 30.38 -7.22 -9.65
N SER A 369 29.59 -6.93 -10.69
CA SER A 369 30.03 -6.11 -11.82
C SER A 369 29.58 -4.65 -11.68
N ILE A 370 30.51 -3.80 -11.24
CA ILE A 370 30.42 -2.32 -11.30
C ILE A 370 30.41 -1.76 -12.75
N ALA A 371 30.65 -2.60 -13.77
CA ALA A 371 30.69 -2.17 -15.17
C ALA A 371 29.33 -2.24 -15.88
N ARG A 372 28.37 -3.02 -15.35
CA ARG A 372 27.01 -3.14 -15.88
C ARG A 372 26.21 -1.91 -15.46
N ARG A 373 25.59 -1.23 -16.42
CA ARG A 373 24.67 -0.12 -16.11
C ARG A 373 23.26 -0.67 -16.14
N PHE A 374 22.53 -0.54 -15.04
CA PHE A 374 21.08 -0.73 -15.09
C PHE A 374 20.50 0.35 -15.98
N LEU A 375 19.86 -0.04 -17.09
CA LEU A 375 19.22 0.90 -17.98
C LEU A 375 17.84 1.24 -17.44
N GLU A 376 16.95 0.25 -17.38
CA GLU A 376 15.61 0.43 -16.83
C GLU A 376 14.93 -0.92 -16.59
N GLY A 377 13.90 -0.94 -15.74
CA GLY A 377 13.07 -2.10 -15.47
C GLY A 377 11.61 -1.88 -15.90
N TYR A 378 10.94 -2.97 -16.23
CA TYR A 378 9.50 -3.07 -16.33
C TYR A 378 9.00 -4.00 -15.23
N ALA A 379 7.96 -3.56 -14.54
CA ALA A 379 7.19 -4.36 -13.61
C ALA A 379 5.71 -4.02 -13.79
N PRO A 380 4.78 -4.90 -13.36
CA PRO A 380 3.36 -4.66 -13.55
C PRO A 380 2.96 -3.37 -12.82
N GLY A 381 2.09 -2.58 -13.45
CA GLY A 381 1.66 -1.28 -12.93
C GLY A 381 2.48 -0.09 -13.40
N LYS A 382 3.61 -0.31 -14.09
CA LYS A 382 4.29 0.77 -14.82
C LYS A 382 3.47 1.17 -16.05
N ILE A 383 2.76 2.30 -15.94
CA ILE A 383 1.89 2.81 -17.00
C ILE A 383 2.57 3.83 -17.91
N ASP A 384 3.68 4.43 -17.46
CA ASP A 384 4.33 5.55 -18.14
C ASP A 384 5.75 5.21 -18.62
N ALA A 385 6.19 5.94 -19.66
CA ALA A 385 7.58 5.98 -20.08
C ALA A 385 8.44 6.49 -18.91
N MET A 386 9.51 5.75 -18.58
CA MET A 386 10.44 6.22 -17.57
C MET A 386 11.30 7.32 -18.17
N THR A 387 11.21 8.52 -17.62
CA THR A 387 12.12 9.62 -17.92
C THR A 387 13.09 9.75 -16.74
N PHE A 388 14.39 9.71 -17.01
CA PHE A 388 15.37 9.95 -15.96
C PHE A 388 15.27 11.40 -15.45
N PRO A 389 15.70 11.69 -14.22
CA PRO A 389 15.72 13.04 -13.68
C PRO A 389 16.37 14.05 -14.63
N GLU A 390 15.94 15.31 -14.56
CA GLU A 390 16.41 16.37 -15.45
C GLU A 390 17.94 16.46 -15.46
N ASN A 391 18.53 16.62 -16.66
CA ASN A 391 19.98 16.69 -16.87
C ASN A 391 20.77 15.46 -16.39
N THR A 392 20.09 14.31 -16.26
CA THR A 392 20.71 13.00 -16.05
C THR A 392 20.37 12.03 -17.19
N GLY A 393 21.16 10.97 -17.34
CA GLY A 393 20.87 9.89 -18.28
C GLY A 393 21.78 8.68 -18.11
N VAL A 394 21.44 7.57 -18.74
CA VAL A 394 22.27 6.36 -18.74
C VAL A 394 23.15 6.33 -20.00
N LEU A 395 24.45 6.13 -19.81
CA LEU A 395 25.39 6.00 -20.92
C LEU A 395 25.32 4.59 -21.53
N ILE A 396 25.18 4.53 -22.86
CA ILE A 396 25.48 3.36 -23.68
C ILE A 396 26.80 3.64 -24.40
N PRO A 397 27.93 3.11 -23.91
CA PRO A 397 29.19 3.32 -24.60
C PRO A 397 29.19 2.61 -25.95
N LYS A 398 30.02 3.09 -26.87
CA LYS A 398 30.23 2.47 -28.17
C LYS A 398 30.48 0.96 -28.05
N ASP A 399 29.97 0.21 -29.01
CA ASP A 399 30.13 -1.25 -29.14
C ASP A 399 29.53 -2.05 -27.96
N HIS A 400 28.82 -1.42 -27.02
CA HIS A 400 28.09 -2.12 -25.96
C HIS A 400 26.76 -2.67 -26.48
N LYS A 401 26.29 -3.70 -25.80
CA LYS A 401 25.02 -4.38 -26.07
C LYS A 401 24.02 -4.13 -24.95
N LEU A 402 22.77 -4.53 -25.17
CA LEU A 402 21.76 -4.59 -24.14
C LEU A 402 21.51 -6.04 -23.72
N SER A 403 21.81 -6.36 -22.47
CA SER A 403 21.42 -7.64 -21.85
C SER A 403 20.08 -7.46 -21.15
N MET A 404 19.14 -8.33 -21.42
CA MET A 404 17.77 -8.25 -20.91
C MET A 404 17.36 -9.55 -20.25
N GLN A 405 16.69 -9.43 -19.12
CA GLN A 405 16.17 -10.56 -18.36
C GLN A 405 14.65 -10.49 -18.30
N PHE A 406 13.99 -11.47 -18.90
CA PHE A 406 12.54 -11.60 -18.91
C PHE A 406 12.08 -12.60 -17.85
N HIS A 407 11.04 -12.24 -17.12
CA HIS A 407 10.31 -13.12 -16.22
C HIS A 407 8.82 -13.08 -16.56
N PHE A 408 8.27 -14.22 -16.93
CA PHE A 408 6.86 -14.39 -17.29
C PHE A 408 6.10 -15.17 -16.20
N THR A 409 4.86 -14.76 -15.94
CA THR A 409 3.92 -15.50 -15.10
C THR A 409 2.77 -16.01 -15.97
N THR A 410 2.48 -17.31 -15.90
CA THR A 410 1.39 -17.92 -16.68
C THR A 410 0.02 -17.57 -16.09
N ASN A 411 -0.99 -17.32 -16.94
CA ASN A 411 -2.29 -16.79 -16.51
C ASN A 411 -3.49 -17.66 -16.94
N GLY A 412 -3.26 -18.92 -17.35
CA GLY A 412 -4.29 -19.85 -17.80
C GLY A 412 -4.56 -19.83 -19.30
N LYS A 413 -3.94 -18.93 -20.07
CA LYS A 413 -4.06 -18.84 -21.52
C LYS A 413 -2.69 -18.86 -22.19
N ALA A 414 -2.48 -19.78 -23.15
CA ALA A 414 -1.25 -19.79 -23.93
C ALA A 414 -1.20 -18.57 -24.86
N THR A 415 -0.06 -17.91 -24.90
CA THR A 415 0.14 -16.66 -25.63
C THR A 415 1.61 -16.53 -26.05
N SER A 416 1.98 -15.41 -26.65
CA SER A 416 3.36 -15.09 -26.97
C SER A 416 3.64 -13.62 -26.71
N ASP A 417 4.85 -13.32 -26.26
CA ASP A 417 5.33 -11.97 -26.04
C ASP A 417 6.40 -11.58 -27.08
N GLU A 418 6.26 -10.38 -27.62
CA GLU A 418 7.21 -9.72 -28.52
C GLU A 418 7.43 -8.28 -28.03
N THR A 419 7.87 -8.14 -26.76
CA THR A 419 8.10 -6.83 -26.15
C THR A 419 9.01 -5.95 -26.99
N THR A 420 8.64 -4.68 -27.11
CA THR A 420 9.45 -3.64 -27.76
C THR A 420 9.91 -2.60 -26.77
N ILE A 421 11.09 -2.03 -27.01
CA ILE A 421 11.74 -1.08 -26.11
C ILE A 421 12.12 0.15 -26.93
N GLY A 422 11.57 1.29 -26.55
CA GLY A 422 11.93 2.59 -27.10
C GLY A 422 13.04 3.23 -26.27
N LEU A 423 14.14 3.59 -26.92
CA LEU A 423 15.19 4.42 -26.33
C LEU A 423 15.05 5.85 -26.85
N TYR A 424 14.94 6.80 -25.92
CA TYR A 424 14.98 8.23 -26.22
C TYR A 424 16.33 8.77 -25.78
N MET A 425 17.03 9.43 -26.69
CA MET A 425 18.41 9.87 -26.51
C MET A 425 18.49 11.38 -26.30
N TYR A 426 19.61 11.82 -25.75
CA TYR A 426 20.02 13.21 -25.85
C TYR A 426 20.82 13.46 -27.13
N ASP A 427 20.67 14.66 -27.68
CA ASP A 427 21.55 15.18 -28.72
C ASP A 427 22.94 15.54 -28.16
N GLU A 428 22.98 16.09 -26.94
CA GLU A 428 24.20 16.48 -26.21
C GLU A 428 24.27 15.76 -24.86
N PRO A 429 25.45 15.34 -24.39
CA PRO A 429 25.57 14.64 -23.10
C PRO A 429 24.90 15.39 -21.93
N PRO A 430 24.16 14.70 -21.06
CA PRO A 430 23.65 15.29 -19.82
C PRO A 430 24.81 15.65 -18.88
N THR A 431 24.52 16.49 -17.88
CA THR A 431 25.51 16.88 -16.87
C THR A 431 25.98 15.69 -16.05
N HIS A 432 25.07 14.76 -15.75
CA HIS A 432 25.35 13.61 -14.89
C HIS A 432 24.92 12.28 -15.51
N GLU A 433 25.67 11.23 -15.18
CA GLU A 433 25.23 9.86 -15.40
C GLU A 433 24.31 9.41 -14.27
N ASN A 434 23.18 8.79 -14.62
CA ASN A 434 22.22 8.21 -13.69
C ASN A 434 22.60 6.76 -13.38
N PHE A 435 22.70 6.44 -12.09
CA PHE A 435 23.04 5.12 -11.59
C PHE A 435 21.92 4.55 -10.72
N THR A 436 21.90 3.23 -10.57
CA THR A 436 21.05 2.54 -9.60
C THR A 436 21.89 1.59 -8.77
N ARG A 437 21.83 1.72 -7.44
CA ARG A 437 22.53 0.89 -6.46
C ARG A 437 21.55 -0.05 -5.76
N SER A 438 21.75 -1.35 -5.89
CA SER A 438 21.04 -2.35 -5.10
C SER A 438 21.69 -2.52 -3.72
N VAL A 439 20.89 -2.45 -2.66
CA VAL A 439 21.30 -2.66 -1.27
C VAL A 439 20.44 -3.77 -0.69
N GLY A 440 21.04 -4.94 -0.46
CA GLY A 440 20.34 -6.14 0.01
C GLY A 440 21.23 -6.99 0.91
N THR A 441 20.67 -8.04 1.50
CA THR A 441 21.42 -8.95 2.39
C THR A 441 20.97 -10.39 2.22
N SER A 442 21.81 -11.35 2.63
CA SER A 442 21.41 -12.76 2.71
C SER A 442 20.56 -13.01 3.94
N PHE A 443 19.57 -13.90 3.82
CA PHE A 443 18.67 -14.23 4.91
C PHE A 443 18.21 -15.68 4.87
N LYS A 444 17.62 -16.12 5.98
CA LYS A 444 16.83 -17.35 6.08
C LYS A 444 15.62 -17.07 6.96
N ILE A 445 14.45 -17.02 6.36
CA ILE A 445 13.18 -16.78 7.04
C ILE A 445 12.69 -18.13 7.58
N PRO A 446 12.52 -18.29 8.91
CA PRO A 446 12.00 -19.52 9.48
C PRO A 446 10.54 -19.77 9.08
N ALA A 447 10.14 -21.05 9.02
CA ALA A 447 8.74 -21.43 8.91
C ALA A 447 7.87 -20.74 9.99
N TYR A 448 6.68 -20.29 9.61
CA TYR A 448 5.66 -19.65 10.46
C TYR A 448 6.08 -18.33 11.15
N GLU A 449 7.25 -17.77 10.83
CA GLU A 449 7.71 -16.51 11.42
C GLU A 449 6.85 -15.33 10.90
N GLN A 450 6.14 -14.65 11.81
CA GLN A 450 5.22 -13.56 11.44
C GLN A 450 5.95 -12.22 11.22
N ASN A 451 7.13 -12.04 11.82
CA ASN A 451 7.89 -10.79 11.71
C ASN A 451 9.40 -11.04 11.66
N HIS A 452 9.90 -11.51 10.51
CA HIS A 452 11.33 -11.70 10.30
C HIS A 452 12.00 -10.40 9.83
N GLU A 453 12.55 -9.64 10.76
CA GLU A 453 13.23 -8.38 10.48
C GLU A 453 14.60 -8.57 9.83
N LEU A 454 14.91 -7.69 8.89
CA LEU A 454 16.19 -7.62 8.19
C LEU A 454 16.71 -6.20 8.10
N THR A 455 18.03 -6.10 7.98
CA THR A 455 18.72 -4.85 7.72
C THR A 455 19.86 -5.11 6.73
N SER A 456 19.96 -4.26 5.73
CA SER A 456 21.13 -4.12 4.87
C SER A 456 21.64 -2.69 4.91
N GLN A 457 22.91 -2.51 4.59
CA GLN A 457 23.54 -1.19 4.55
C GLN A 457 24.53 -1.08 3.40
N TYR A 458 24.78 0.15 2.97
CA TYR A 458 25.81 0.50 2.00
C TYR A 458 26.43 1.86 2.35
N VAL A 459 27.67 2.12 1.92
CA VAL A 459 28.34 3.41 2.14
C VAL A 459 28.61 4.05 0.78
N PHE A 460 28.11 5.27 0.59
CA PHE A 460 28.52 6.08 -0.56
C PHE A 460 29.89 6.71 -0.27
N GLU A 461 30.90 6.34 -1.04
CA GLU A 461 32.29 6.81 -0.85
C GLU A 461 32.57 8.17 -1.52
N GLU A 462 31.59 8.70 -2.26
CA GLU A 462 31.63 9.99 -2.93
C GLU A 462 30.36 10.79 -2.62
N ASP A 463 30.38 12.10 -2.87
CA ASP A 463 29.21 12.94 -2.75
C ASP A 463 28.21 12.56 -3.85
N VAL A 464 26.97 12.24 -3.47
CA VAL A 464 25.91 11.82 -4.40
C VAL A 464 24.62 12.59 -4.17
N VAL A 465 23.79 12.62 -5.21
CA VAL A 465 22.40 13.09 -5.13
C VAL A 465 21.49 11.92 -5.44
N VAL A 466 20.71 11.48 -4.46
CA VAL A 466 19.70 10.42 -4.61
C VAL A 466 18.40 11.04 -5.11
N THR A 467 17.84 10.46 -6.16
CA THR A 467 16.66 10.97 -6.86
C THR A 467 15.47 10.01 -6.80
N GLY A 468 15.68 8.74 -6.48
CA GLY A 468 14.59 7.77 -6.39
C GLY A 468 14.93 6.53 -5.57
N LEU A 469 13.89 5.88 -5.06
CA LEU A 469 13.98 4.72 -4.17
C LEU A 469 12.94 3.67 -4.57
N ARG A 470 13.31 2.39 -4.54
CA ARG A 470 12.40 1.28 -4.85
C ARG A 470 12.60 0.12 -3.88
N ALA A 471 11.50 -0.27 -3.22
CA ALA A 471 11.45 -1.49 -2.42
C ALA A 471 11.18 -2.71 -3.31
N HIS A 472 11.90 -3.81 -3.06
CA HIS A 472 11.68 -5.07 -3.75
C HIS A 472 11.80 -6.29 -2.82
N MET A 473 10.70 -7.03 -2.75
CA MET A 473 10.50 -8.29 -2.03
C MET A 473 9.49 -9.16 -2.78
N HIS A 474 9.38 -10.45 -2.46
CA HIS A 474 8.36 -11.31 -3.04
C HIS A 474 7.11 -11.41 -2.15
N PHE A 475 6.40 -12.55 -2.16
CA PHE A 475 5.08 -12.72 -1.56
C PHE A 475 5.02 -12.48 -0.04
N ARG A 476 6.14 -12.64 0.67
CA ARG A 476 6.22 -12.50 2.12
C ARG A 476 6.68 -11.12 2.55
N GLY A 477 7.04 -10.24 1.62
CA GLY A 477 7.42 -8.86 1.95
C GLY A 477 6.31 -8.18 2.76
N LYS A 478 6.66 -7.64 3.92
CA LYS A 478 5.70 -7.01 4.84
C LYS A 478 5.83 -5.49 4.81
N ASP A 479 7.05 -5.01 4.97
CA ASP A 479 7.40 -3.59 5.00
C ASP A 479 8.86 -3.38 4.61
N MET A 480 9.18 -2.18 4.15
CA MET A 480 10.57 -1.78 3.87
C MET A 480 10.75 -0.27 4.05
N LYS A 481 11.88 0.14 4.61
CA LYS A 481 12.22 1.52 4.93
C LYS A 481 13.68 1.83 4.54
N PHE A 482 13.90 3.06 4.09
CA PHE A 482 15.15 3.58 3.58
C PHE A 482 15.56 4.78 4.42
N SER A 483 16.76 4.74 4.98
CA SER A 483 17.31 5.85 5.76
C SER A 483 18.77 6.11 5.42
N ALA A 484 19.24 7.30 5.75
CA ALA A 484 20.63 7.72 5.58
C ALA A 484 21.18 8.27 6.89
N GLU A 485 22.41 7.91 7.24
CA GLU A 485 23.20 8.44 8.35
C GLU A 485 24.47 9.08 7.77
N THR A 486 24.57 10.40 7.88
CA THR A 486 25.73 11.17 7.41
C THR A 486 26.95 10.96 8.33
N PRO A 487 28.18 11.27 7.87
CA PRO A 487 29.39 11.07 8.68
C PRO A 487 29.44 11.81 10.02
N ASP A 488 28.68 12.90 10.17
CA ASP A 488 28.53 13.66 11.41
C ASP A 488 27.45 13.09 12.35
N GLY A 489 26.75 12.02 11.94
CA GLY A 489 25.79 11.28 12.74
C GLY A 489 24.35 11.76 12.63
N GLU A 490 24.04 12.69 11.72
CA GLU A 490 22.66 13.04 11.41
C GLU A 490 21.99 11.88 10.65
N SER A 491 20.80 11.48 11.08
CA SER A 491 20.02 10.42 10.43
C SER A 491 18.66 10.92 9.99
N ARG A 492 18.24 10.52 8.79
CA ARG A 492 16.92 10.80 8.26
C ARG A 492 16.37 9.64 7.45
N ASP A 493 15.05 9.47 7.52
CA ASP A 493 14.32 8.54 6.68
C ASP A 493 13.98 9.22 5.34
N LEU A 494 14.09 8.46 4.24
CA LEU A 494 13.86 8.96 2.89
C LEU A 494 12.66 8.29 2.21
N LEU A 495 12.36 7.04 2.55
CA LEU A 495 11.18 6.30 2.09
C LEU A 495 10.76 5.31 3.19
N SER A 496 9.46 5.19 3.45
CA SER A 496 8.89 4.13 4.28
C SER A 496 7.73 3.50 3.54
N VAL A 497 7.76 2.19 3.31
CA VAL A 497 6.69 1.37 2.70
C VAL A 497 6.12 0.44 3.78
N PRO A 498 5.22 0.93 4.65
CA PRO A 498 4.77 0.20 5.83
C PRO A 498 3.78 -0.95 5.55
N ASN A 499 3.21 -0.98 4.34
CA ASN A 499 2.35 -2.08 3.87
C ASN A 499 2.76 -2.49 2.45
N TYR A 500 3.88 -3.20 2.35
CA TYR A 500 4.42 -3.61 1.07
C TYR A 500 3.45 -4.54 0.33
N SER A 501 3.27 -4.32 -0.98
CA SER A 501 2.59 -5.26 -1.86
C SER A 501 3.50 -5.68 -3.00
N TYR A 502 3.64 -6.99 -3.16
CA TYR A 502 4.29 -7.59 -4.33
C TYR A 502 3.66 -7.15 -5.67
N ALA A 503 2.37 -6.82 -5.71
CA ALA A 503 1.70 -6.41 -6.95
C ALA A 503 1.98 -4.95 -7.35
N TRP A 504 2.69 -4.17 -6.52
CA TRP A 504 2.94 -2.74 -6.76
C TRP A 504 4.34 -2.36 -6.30
N GLN A 505 5.28 -2.28 -7.25
CA GLN A 505 6.70 -2.08 -6.94
C GLN A 505 7.32 -0.93 -7.76
N PRO A 506 6.76 0.29 -7.72
CA PRO A 506 7.27 1.41 -8.50
C PRO A 506 8.60 1.92 -7.94
N THR A 507 9.36 2.62 -8.76
CA THR A 507 10.40 3.53 -8.27
C THR A 507 9.74 4.83 -7.85
N TYR A 508 9.85 5.19 -6.58
CA TYR A 508 9.34 6.47 -6.06
C TYR A 508 10.38 7.55 -6.30
N ALA A 509 10.02 8.59 -7.07
CA ALA A 509 10.89 9.72 -7.38
C ALA A 509 10.78 10.77 -6.27
N LEU A 510 11.90 11.07 -5.60
CA LEU A 510 11.95 12.07 -4.53
C LEU A 510 11.63 13.44 -5.11
N ASP A 511 10.66 14.14 -4.51
CA ASP A 511 10.32 15.51 -4.91
C ASP A 511 11.47 16.48 -4.64
N GLU A 512 12.17 16.22 -3.53
CA GLU A 512 13.40 16.89 -3.16
C GLU A 512 14.55 15.87 -3.21
N PRO A 513 15.39 15.90 -4.26
CA PRO A 513 16.56 15.03 -4.34
C PRO A 513 17.46 15.14 -3.10
N ALA A 514 17.86 14.01 -2.56
CA ALA A 514 18.62 13.93 -1.33
C ALA A 514 20.13 13.98 -1.61
N TYR A 515 20.78 15.10 -1.30
CA TYR A 515 22.24 15.18 -1.24
C TYR A 515 22.76 14.33 -0.07
N LEU A 516 23.71 13.44 -0.35
CA LEU A 516 24.40 12.61 0.62
C LEU A 516 25.92 12.82 0.47
N PRO A 517 26.62 13.36 1.48
CA PRO A 517 28.08 13.51 1.42
C PRO A 517 28.79 12.16 1.43
N ALA A 518 30.02 12.13 0.91
CA ALA A 518 30.92 10.99 0.98
C ALA A 518 31.07 10.47 2.42
N GLY A 519 31.01 9.16 2.58
CA GLY A 519 30.98 8.45 3.86
C GLY A 519 29.59 8.26 4.47
N THR A 520 28.52 8.77 3.84
CA THR A 520 27.14 8.52 4.29
C THR A 520 26.82 7.04 4.21
N LYS A 521 26.33 6.48 5.32
CA LYS A 521 25.78 5.12 5.36
C LYS A 521 24.30 5.19 5.03
N VAL A 522 23.85 4.36 4.12
CA VAL A 522 22.43 4.16 3.85
C VAL A 522 21.99 2.81 4.36
N PHE A 523 20.76 2.75 4.86
CA PHE A 523 20.16 1.54 5.42
C PHE A 523 18.88 1.19 4.66
N VAL A 524 18.69 -0.10 4.47
CA VAL A 524 17.44 -0.70 4.02
C VAL A 524 17.00 -1.65 5.12
N THR A 525 15.94 -1.31 5.83
CA THR A 525 15.34 -2.12 6.90
C THR A 525 13.97 -2.60 6.48
N GLY A 526 13.51 -3.73 6.99
CA GLY A 526 12.15 -4.21 6.71
C GLY A 526 11.90 -5.58 7.30
N ALA A 527 10.75 -6.15 7.02
CA ALA A 527 10.38 -7.48 7.53
C ALA A 527 9.67 -8.36 6.50
N PHE A 528 9.70 -9.67 6.77
CA PHE A 528 8.90 -10.67 6.10
C PHE A 528 7.84 -11.26 7.04
N ASP A 529 6.66 -11.58 6.49
CA ASP A 529 5.60 -12.37 7.14
C ASP A 529 5.47 -13.74 6.44
N ASN A 530 6.10 -14.76 7.04
CA ASN A 530 6.01 -16.16 6.64
C ASN A 530 4.99 -16.95 7.47
N SER A 531 4.08 -16.27 8.18
CA SER A 531 3.00 -16.93 8.92
C SER A 531 1.86 -17.39 8.00
N GLU A 532 0.98 -18.23 8.52
CA GLU A 532 -0.31 -18.55 7.88
C GLU A 532 -1.27 -17.35 7.81
N PHE A 533 -0.94 -16.22 8.43
CA PHE A 533 -1.77 -15.03 8.46
C PHE A 533 -1.55 -14.07 7.28
N ASN A 534 -0.44 -14.22 6.56
CA ASN A 534 -0.21 -13.54 5.30
C ASN A 534 -0.99 -14.22 4.15
N PRO A 535 -2.01 -13.59 3.55
CA PRO A 535 -2.80 -14.19 2.48
C PRO A 535 -2.01 -14.39 1.18
N ALA A 536 -0.88 -13.72 1.00
CA ALA A 536 0.00 -13.92 -0.15
C ALA A 536 0.98 -15.08 0.03
N ASN A 537 1.16 -15.59 1.26
CA ASN A 537 2.12 -16.65 1.54
C ASN A 537 1.65 -18.00 0.98
N PRO A 538 2.36 -18.60 0.01
CA PRO A 538 1.93 -19.85 -0.62
C PRO A 538 2.14 -21.09 0.26
N ASP A 539 3.09 -21.04 1.20
CA ASP A 539 3.42 -22.17 2.09
C ASP A 539 4.19 -21.65 3.32
N PRO A 540 3.53 -21.47 4.47
CA PRO A 540 4.16 -20.97 5.70
C PRO A 540 5.02 -22.02 6.40
N SER A 541 4.92 -23.30 6.00
CA SER A 541 5.61 -24.41 6.68
C SER A 541 7.08 -24.57 6.29
N LYS A 542 7.54 -23.78 5.31
CA LYS A 542 8.90 -23.85 4.77
C LYS A 542 9.79 -22.76 5.34
N ASP A 543 11.04 -23.13 5.56
CA ASP A 543 12.12 -22.16 5.66
C ASP A 543 12.41 -21.59 4.26
N ILE A 544 12.53 -20.27 4.17
CA ILE A 544 12.70 -19.56 2.90
C ILE A 544 14.06 -18.86 2.88
N THR A 545 14.72 -18.88 1.73
CA THR A 545 16.00 -18.20 1.48
C THR A 545 15.88 -17.35 0.21
N PHE A 546 16.96 -16.67 -0.16
CA PHE A 546 17.06 -16.00 -1.45
C PHE A 546 16.73 -16.96 -2.60
N GLY A 547 15.93 -16.49 -3.56
CA GLY A 547 15.67 -17.16 -4.82
C GLY A 547 14.98 -16.24 -5.80
N LEU A 548 15.02 -16.61 -7.09
CA LEU A 548 14.48 -15.77 -8.16
C LEU A 548 12.96 -15.90 -8.29
N GLN A 549 12.37 -17.01 -7.85
CA GLN A 549 10.94 -17.25 -8.06
C GLN A 549 10.12 -16.53 -7.00
N SER A 550 8.88 -16.14 -7.34
CA SER A 550 8.01 -15.38 -6.44
C SER A 550 7.64 -16.10 -5.14
N TRP A 551 7.75 -17.44 -5.10
CA TRP A 551 7.57 -18.22 -3.86
C TRP A 551 8.85 -18.36 -3.03
N ASP A 552 10.01 -18.05 -3.60
CA ASP A 552 11.24 -17.76 -2.85
C ASP A 552 11.16 -16.30 -2.35
N GLU A 553 12.27 -15.70 -1.94
CA GLU A 553 12.28 -14.29 -1.52
C GLU A 553 13.49 -13.50 -2.03
N MET A 554 13.33 -12.18 -2.04
CA MET A 554 14.40 -11.20 -2.19
C MET A 554 14.24 -10.09 -1.14
N PHE A 555 15.35 -9.48 -0.72
CA PHE A 555 15.34 -8.30 0.13
C PHE A 555 16.30 -7.27 -0.46
N ILE A 556 15.75 -6.38 -1.30
CA ILE A 556 16.55 -5.42 -2.06
C ILE A 556 15.89 -4.05 -2.01
N GLY A 557 16.65 -3.05 -1.57
CA GLY A 557 16.32 -1.64 -1.78
C GLY A 557 17.19 -1.06 -2.89
N TYR A 558 16.56 -0.53 -3.94
CA TYR A 558 17.27 0.15 -5.02
C TYR A 558 17.32 1.66 -4.76
N TRP A 559 18.49 2.24 -4.97
CA TRP A 559 18.77 3.67 -4.83
C TRP A 559 19.16 4.24 -6.19
N THR A 560 18.32 5.08 -6.78
CA THR A 560 18.63 5.83 -8.00
C THR A 560 19.34 7.12 -7.62
N TYR A 561 20.52 7.36 -8.20
CA TYR A 561 21.39 8.48 -7.82
C TYR A 561 22.31 8.92 -8.96
N HIS A 562 22.93 10.08 -8.79
CA HIS A 562 24.07 10.50 -9.61
C HIS A 562 25.17 11.11 -8.71
N ALA A 563 26.39 11.21 -9.24
CA ALA A 563 27.47 11.93 -8.56
C ALA A 563 27.10 13.41 -8.40
N ALA A 564 27.35 13.98 -7.22
CA ALA A 564 27.15 15.40 -6.99
C ALA A 564 28.19 16.23 -7.74
N ASP A 565 27.85 17.49 -8.05
CA ASP A 565 28.82 18.43 -8.58
C ASP A 565 30.01 18.58 -7.62
N SER A 566 31.23 18.39 -8.12
CA SER A 566 32.43 18.68 -7.35
C SER A 566 32.37 20.13 -6.84
N SER A 567 32.44 20.30 -5.52
CA SER A 567 32.53 21.63 -4.91
C SER A 567 33.75 22.36 -5.49
N LYS A 568 33.50 23.50 -6.15
CA LYS A 568 34.56 24.32 -6.75
C LYS A 568 35.40 25.05 -5.71
#